data_AF-A0A832BBE5-F1
#
_entry.id   AF-A0A832BBE5-F1
#
_cell.length_a   1.000
_cell.length_b   1.000
_cell.length_c   1.000
_cell.angle_alpha   90.00
_cell.angle_beta   90.00
_cell.angle_gamma   90.00
#
_symmetry.space_group_name_H-M   'P 1'
#
loop_
_entity.id
_entity.type
_entity.pdbx_description
1 polymer ?
#
loop_
_entity_poly.entity_id
_entity_poly.type
_entity_poly.pdbx_seq_one_letter_code
_entity_poly.pdbx_strand_id
1 'polypeptide(L)'
;MKNPIYKEEYDYIFSRKAHSVRGASVVSAFIEAQILLLAKSFLESHVVKYEPKQHQEYRQSLNVLETNGLLSKPEIRQIEAFWKERNKAIHGPFKGMTREQWGKQNNKVVDLGRPIVKVLDSKIKSQENSQ
;
A
#
# COMPACT_ATOMS: atom_id res chain seq x y z
N MET A 1 16.90 -21.23 -17.39
CA MET A 1 16.60 -20.33 -16.26
C MET A 1 16.36 -21.16 -15.02
N LYS A 2 17.23 -21.10 -14.00
CA LYS A 2 16.93 -21.76 -12.73
C LYS A 2 17.41 -20.89 -11.57
N ASN A 3 16.75 -19.74 -11.39
CA ASN A 3 16.70 -19.12 -10.07
C ASN A 3 16.03 -20.16 -9.15
N PRO A 4 16.71 -20.68 -8.11
CA PRO A 4 16.13 -21.69 -7.21
C PRO A 4 14.77 -21.26 -6.64
N ILE A 5 14.62 -19.96 -6.43
CA ILE A 5 13.39 -19.32 -5.95
C ILE A 5 12.24 -19.46 -6.95
N TYR A 6 12.48 -19.56 -8.26
CA TYR A 6 11.38 -19.67 -9.23
C TYR A 6 10.56 -20.94 -9.03
N LYS A 7 11.23 -22.08 -8.84
CA LYS A 7 10.53 -23.35 -8.60
C LYS A 7 9.87 -23.35 -7.22
N GLU A 8 10.55 -22.80 -6.21
CA GLU A 8 9.96 -22.62 -4.89
C GLU A 8 8.70 -21.74 -4.93
N GLU A 9 8.72 -20.59 -5.61
CA GLU A 9 7.56 -19.69 -5.76
C GLU A 9 6.43 -20.35 -6.58
N TYR A 10 6.76 -21.11 -7.63
CA TYR A 10 5.78 -21.89 -8.39
C TYR A 10 5.08 -22.93 -7.50
N ASP A 11 5.85 -23.79 -6.83
CA ASP A 11 5.32 -24.82 -5.93
C ASP A 11 4.55 -24.18 -4.75
N TYR A 12 4.99 -23.00 -4.31
CA TYR A 12 4.37 -22.25 -3.24
C TYR A 12 3.01 -21.65 -3.62
N ILE A 13 2.85 -21.10 -4.83
CA ILE A 13 1.58 -20.56 -5.35
C ILE A 13 0.48 -21.64 -5.29
N PHE A 14 0.84 -22.89 -5.57
CA PHE A 14 -0.08 -24.03 -5.54
C PHE A 14 -0.14 -24.74 -4.17
N SER A 15 0.46 -24.17 -3.13
CA SER A 15 0.44 -24.72 -1.77
C SER A 15 -0.56 -23.98 -0.85
N ARG A 16 -1.02 -24.63 0.23
CA ARG A 16 -1.83 -23.99 1.30
C ARG A 16 -1.11 -22.84 2.02
N LYS A 17 0.22 -22.70 1.84
CA LYS A 17 1.01 -21.62 2.45
C LYS A 17 0.87 -20.30 1.68
N ALA A 18 0.36 -20.31 0.44
CA ALA A 18 0.08 -19.12 -0.38
C ALA A 18 -0.64 -17.98 0.37
N HIS A 19 -1.52 -18.32 1.31
CA HIS A 19 -2.33 -17.36 2.07
C HIS A 19 -1.54 -16.50 3.06
N SER A 20 -0.46 -17.00 3.67
CA SER A 20 0.31 -16.24 4.68
C SER A 20 1.27 -15.21 4.08
N VAL A 21 1.41 -15.21 2.75
CA VAL A 21 2.41 -14.40 2.04
C VAL A 21 1.93 -13.03 1.66
N ARG A 22 0.61 -12.88 1.58
CA ARG A 22 -0.01 -11.74 0.93
C ARG A 22 -0.05 -10.50 1.82
N GLY A 23 0.54 -10.52 3.02
CA GLY A 23 0.49 -9.43 3.98
C GLY A 23 0.92 -8.08 3.38
N ALA A 24 2.14 -7.99 2.84
CA ALA A 24 2.65 -6.76 2.22
C ALA A 24 1.81 -6.33 1.01
N SER A 25 1.36 -7.28 0.18
CA SER A 25 0.53 -6.99 -1.00
C SER A 25 -0.87 -6.48 -0.62
N VAL A 26 -1.53 -7.11 0.35
CA VAL A 26 -2.86 -6.75 0.82
C VAL A 26 -2.84 -5.40 1.51
N VAL A 27 -1.90 -5.18 2.43
CA VAL A 27 -1.75 -3.89 3.11
C VAL A 27 -1.42 -2.78 2.10
N SER A 28 -0.57 -3.07 1.10
CA SER A 28 -0.28 -2.11 0.02
C SER A 28 -1.53 -1.75 -0.78
N ALA A 29 -2.31 -2.74 -1.21
CA ALA A 29 -3.53 -2.50 -1.99
C ALA A 29 -4.58 -1.74 -1.17
N PHE A 30 -4.67 -2.03 0.13
CA PHE A 30 -5.62 -1.36 1.02
C PHE A 30 -5.26 0.11 1.23
N ILE A 31 -3.99 0.42 1.52
CA ILE A 31 -3.51 1.81 1.65
C ILE A 31 -3.70 2.57 0.34
N GLU A 32 -3.42 1.94 -0.81
CA GLU A 32 -3.63 2.54 -2.13
C GLU A 32 -5.11 2.89 -2.35
N ALA A 33 -6.02 1.95 -2.10
CA ALA A 33 -7.45 2.19 -2.21
C ALA A 33 -7.94 3.31 -1.28
N GLN A 34 -7.47 3.34 -0.02
CA GLN A 34 -7.85 4.38 0.95
C GLN A 34 -7.39 5.78 0.51
N ILE A 35 -6.19 5.89 -0.06
CA ILE A 35 -5.67 7.17 -0.57
C ILE A 35 -6.47 7.64 -1.77
N LEU A 36 -6.77 6.74 -2.72
CA LEU A 36 -7.59 7.07 -3.88
C LEU A 36 -9.00 7.49 -3.46
N LEU A 37 -9.60 6.76 -2.51
CA LEU A 37 -10.92 7.06 -1.98
C LEU A 37 -10.95 8.41 -1.28
N LEU A 38 -9.99 8.68 -0.38
CA LEU A 38 -9.94 9.94 0.36
C LEU A 38 -9.74 11.14 -0.58
N ALA A 39 -8.86 11.01 -1.58
CA ALA A 39 -8.65 12.05 -2.58
C ALA A 39 -9.90 12.27 -3.44
N LYS A 40 -10.56 11.18 -3.86
CA LYS A 40 -11.82 11.23 -4.59
C LYS A 40 -12.90 11.97 -3.80
N SER A 41 -13.15 11.57 -2.55
CA SER A 41 -14.18 12.18 -1.70
C SER A 41 -13.93 13.67 -1.51
N PHE A 42 -12.67 14.07 -1.29
CA PHE A 42 -12.30 15.48 -1.19
C PHE A 42 -12.54 16.25 -2.50
N LEU A 43 -12.13 15.70 -3.64
CA LEU A 43 -12.31 16.38 -4.93
C LEU A 43 -13.80 16.51 -5.29
N GLU A 44 -14.58 15.45 -5.09
CA GLU A 44 -16.01 15.45 -5.37
C GLU A 44 -16.78 16.40 -4.44
N SER A 45 -16.37 16.56 -3.18
CA SER A 45 -16.95 17.59 -2.28
C SER A 45 -16.68 19.02 -2.75
N HIS A 46 -15.70 19.22 -3.64
CA HIS A 46 -15.38 20.49 -4.27
C HIS A 46 -15.87 20.55 -5.73
N VAL A 47 -16.85 19.71 -6.10
CA VAL A 47 -17.48 19.68 -7.43
C VAL A 47 -16.50 19.29 -8.55
N VAL A 48 -15.39 18.63 -8.21
CA VAL A 48 -14.44 18.09 -9.19
C VAL A 48 -14.76 16.62 -9.43
N LYS A 49 -15.16 16.28 -10.66
CA LYS A 49 -15.39 14.88 -11.05
C LYS A 49 -14.04 14.13 -11.14
N TYR A 50 -13.84 13.11 -10.31
CA TYR A 50 -12.60 12.34 -10.27
C TYR A 50 -12.84 10.87 -10.64
N GLU A 51 -12.36 10.45 -11.82
CA GLU A 51 -12.43 9.07 -12.34
C GLU A 51 -11.03 8.51 -12.63
N PRO A 52 -10.33 7.97 -11.61
CA PRO A 52 -9.01 7.38 -11.78
C PRO A 52 -9.03 6.09 -12.64
N LYS A 53 -8.12 5.96 -13.62
CA LYS A 53 -7.91 4.83 -14.54
C LYS A 53 -6.52 4.17 -14.47
N GLN A 54 -5.50 4.73 -13.80
CA GLN A 54 -4.09 4.27 -13.84
C GLN A 54 -3.29 4.47 -12.53
N HIS A 55 -2.27 3.63 -12.30
CA HIS A 55 -1.35 3.72 -11.15
C HIS A 55 -0.64 5.07 -10.93
N GLN A 56 -0.46 5.91 -11.96
CA GLN A 56 0.10 7.26 -11.80
C GLN A 56 -0.77 8.14 -10.87
N GLU A 57 -2.04 7.79 -10.71
CA GLU A 57 -3.02 8.48 -9.89
C GLU A 57 -2.77 8.34 -8.40
N TYR A 58 -2.03 7.31 -7.97
CA TYR A 58 -1.66 7.18 -6.56
C TYR A 58 -0.83 8.38 -6.08
N ARG A 59 0.19 8.79 -6.85
CA ARG A 59 1.02 9.95 -6.51
C ARG A 59 0.26 11.26 -6.63
N GLN A 60 -0.60 11.38 -7.64
CA GLN A 60 -1.45 12.57 -7.80
C GLN A 60 -2.42 12.69 -6.62
N SER A 61 -3.03 11.58 -6.19
CA SER A 61 -3.90 11.53 -5.01
C SER A 61 -3.15 11.92 -3.75
N LEU A 62 -1.93 11.40 -3.54
CA LEU A 62 -1.09 11.85 -2.41
C LEU A 62 -0.80 13.35 -2.45
N ASN A 63 -0.47 13.91 -3.62
CA ASN A 63 -0.22 15.35 -3.77
C ASN A 63 -1.47 16.19 -3.44
N VAL A 64 -2.65 15.75 -3.87
CA VAL A 64 -3.93 16.38 -3.53
C VAL A 64 -4.12 16.38 -2.01
N LEU A 65 -3.93 15.22 -1.37
CA LEU A 65 -4.10 15.08 0.08
C LEU A 65 -3.09 15.90 0.88
N GLU A 66 -1.83 15.98 0.43
CA GLU A 66 -0.79 16.78 1.07
C GLU A 66 -1.05 18.28 0.91
N THR A 67 -1.30 18.74 -0.32
CA THR A 67 -1.44 20.17 -0.65
C THR A 67 -2.65 20.80 0.05
N ASN A 68 -3.71 20.01 0.24
CA ASN A 68 -4.94 20.46 0.89
C ASN A 68 -4.97 20.13 2.40
N GLY A 69 -3.87 19.65 2.97
CA GLY A 69 -3.72 19.42 4.41
C GLY A 69 -4.55 18.27 4.98
N LEU A 70 -5.13 17.39 4.14
CA LEU A 70 -5.81 16.17 4.62
C LEU A 70 -4.81 15.19 5.23
N LEU A 71 -3.60 15.14 4.67
CA LEU A 71 -2.47 14.42 5.24
C LEU A 71 -1.36 15.41 5.64
N SER A 72 -0.91 15.28 6.88
CA SER A 72 0.22 16.00 7.43
C SER A 72 1.55 15.46 6.90
N LYS A 73 2.60 16.29 6.93
CA LYS A 73 3.96 15.88 6.52
C LYS A 73 4.47 14.62 7.23
N PRO A 74 4.24 14.41 8.55
CA PRO A 74 4.59 13.16 9.21
C PRO A 74 3.87 11.94 8.63
N GLU A 75 2.58 12.05 8.33
CA GLU A 75 1.78 10.96 7.72
C GLU A 75 2.30 10.62 6.32
N ILE A 76 2.61 11.63 5.50
CA ILE A 76 3.22 11.44 4.18
C ILE A 76 4.57 10.72 4.29
N ARG A 77 5.45 11.14 5.20
CA ARG A 77 6.75 10.48 5.43
C ARG A 77 6.60 9.02 5.86
N GLN A 78 5.58 8.70 6.67
CA GLN A 78 5.28 7.31 7.03
C GLN A 78 4.87 6.48 5.82
N ILE A 79 4.01 7.03 4.96
CA ILE A 79 3.60 6.39 3.70
C ILE A 79 4.81 6.17 2.78
N GLU A 80 5.69 7.15 2.61
CA GLU A 80 6.93 7.00 1.82
C GLU A 80 7.88 5.93 2.39
N ALA A 81 8.04 5.89 3.71
CA ALA A 81 8.87 4.87 4.37
C ALA A 81 8.28 3.46 4.15
N PHE A 82 6.96 3.33 4.28
CA PHE A 82 6.24 2.10 3.94
C PHE A 82 6.50 1.67 2.49
N TRP A 83 6.40 2.59 1.52
CA TRP A 83 6.65 2.28 0.10
C TRP A 83 8.05 1.75 -0.18
N LYS A 84 9.07 2.33 0.46
CA LYS A 84 10.46 1.89 0.33
C LYS A 84 10.61 0.43 0.77
N GLU A 85 10.00 0.08 1.90
CA GLU A 85 10.06 -1.28 2.45
C GLU A 85 9.16 -2.27 1.69
N ARG A 86 7.99 -1.82 1.21
CA ARG A 86 7.08 -2.59 0.35
C ARG A 86 7.76 -2.99 -0.95
N ASN A 87 8.51 -2.10 -1.58
CA ASN A 87 9.26 -2.42 -2.79
C ASN A 87 10.34 -3.49 -2.56
N LYS A 88 10.97 -3.50 -1.38
CA LYS A 88 11.88 -4.59 -1.00
C LYS A 88 11.13 -5.92 -0.81
N ALA A 89 9.96 -5.92 -0.18
CA ALA A 89 9.16 -7.14 0.00
C ALA A 89 8.67 -7.74 -1.32
N ILE A 90 8.26 -6.90 -2.27
CA ILE A 90 7.68 -7.36 -3.55
C ILE A 90 8.78 -7.75 -4.55
N HIS A 91 9.83 -6.95 -4.67
CA HIS A 91 10.89 -7.20 -5.65
C HIS A 91 12.08 -7.99 -5.09
N GLY A 92 12.18 -8.12 -3.76
CA GLY A 92 13.27 -8.81 -3.06
C GLY A 92 13.49 -10.25 -3.51
N PRO A 93 12.44 -11.11 -3.62
CA PRO A 93 12.59 -12.49 -4.08
C PRO A 93 13.26 -12.57 -5.47
N PHE A 94 12.92 -11.65 -6.37
CA PHE A 94 13.51 -11.58 -7.71
C PHE A 94 14.95 -11.02 -7.71
N LYS A 95 15.42 -10.48 -6.59
CA LYS A 95 16.77 -9.94 -6.38
C LYS A 95 17.63 -10.85 -5.48
N GLY A 96 17.22 -12.10 -5.26
CA GLY A 96 18.00 -13.09 -4.51
C GLY A 96 17.76 -13.11 -3.00
N MET A 97 16.68 -12.49 -2.51
CA MET A 97 16.26 -12.58 -1.10
C MET A 97 15.79 -13.99 -0.78
N THR A 98 16.29 -14.59 0.31
CA THR A 98 15.83 -15.91 0.76
C THR A 98 14.42 -15.85 1.33
N ARG A 99 13.78 -17.01 1.50
CA ARG A 99 12.42 -17.07 2.03
C ARG A 99 12.28 -16.53 3.45
N GLU A 100 13.25 -16.81 4.31
CA GLU A 100 13.26 -16.31 5.69
C GLU A 100 13.44 -14.80 5.72
N GLN A 101 14.36 -14.27 4.91
CA GLN A 101 14.57 -12.82 4.75
C GLN A 101 13.31 -12.14 4.23
N TRP A 102 12.66 -12.77 3.24
CA TRP A 102 11.39 -12.30 2.70
C TRP A 102 10.28 -12.28 3.75
N GLY A 103 10.15 -13.34 4.57
CA GLY A 103 9.17 -13.39 5.65
C GLY A 103 9.36 -12.26 6.68
N LYS A 104 10.62 -12.00 7.07
CA LYS A 104 10.96 -10.86 7.96
C LYS A 104 10.62 -9.51 7.32
N GLN A 105 10.95 -9.34 6.04
CA GLN A 105 10.65 -8.12 5.30
C GLN A 105 9.13 -7.91 5.13
N ASN A 106 8.37 -8.98 4.84
CA ASN A 106 6.92 -8.93 4.72
C ASN A 106 6.26 -8.50 6.03
N ASN A 107 6.67 -9.08 7.17
CA ASN A 107 6.15 -8.70 8.48
C ASN A 107 6.45 -7.24 8.81
N LYS A 108 7.67 -6.78 8.54
CA LYS A 108 8.05 -5.36 8.68
C LYS A 108 7.12 -4.44 7.90
N VAL A 109 6.79 -4.80 6.65
CA VAL A 109 5.88 -4.00 5.81
C VAL A 109 4.47 -3.98 6.40
N VAL A 110 3.97 -5.11 6.89
CA VAL A 110 2.67 -5.19 7.56
C VAL A 110 2.63 -4.30 8.80
N ASP A 111 3.67 -4.35 9.64
CA ASP A 111 3.75 -3.55 10.87
C ASP A 111 3.84 -2.05 10.60
N LEU A 112 4.57 -1.65 9.55
CA LEU A 112 4.60 -0.25 9.08
C LEU A 112 3.25 0.21 8.51
N GLY A 113 2.52 -0.67 7.82
CA GLY A 113 1.27 -0.30 7.16
C GLY A 113 0.07 -0.22 8.09
N ARG A 114 0.01 -1.03 9.17
CA ARG A 114 -1.09 -1.01 10.16
C ARG A 114 -1.45 0.39 10.70
N PRO A 115 -0.50 1.21 11.20
CA PRO A 115 -0.84 2.55 11.67
C PRO A 115 -1.34 3.47 10.55
N ILE A 116 -0.78 3.36 9.34
CA ILE A 116 -1.21 4.14 8.17
C ILE A 116 -2.67 3.82 7.85
N VAL A 117 -3.02 2.53 7.79
CA VAL A 117 -4.39 2.07 7.53
C VAL A 117 -5.39 2.68 8.53
N LYS A 118 -5.05 2.67 9.82
CA LYS A 118 -5.91 3.23 10.87
C LYS A 118 -6.12 4.74 10.71
N VAL A 119 -5.05 5.47 10.40
CA VAL A 119 -5.11 6.93 10.19
C VAL A 119 -5.98 7.27 8.99
N LEU A 120 -5.78 6.59 7.86
CA LEU A 120 -6.56 6.83 6.65
C LEU A 120 -8.04 6.47 6.84
N ASP A 121 -8.34 5.34 7.50
CA ASP A 121 -9.71 4.92 7.79
C ASP A 121 -10.46 5.94 8.65
N SER A 122 -9.80 6.48 9.69
CA SER A 122 -10.37 7.53 10.53
C SER A 122 -10.71 8.79 9.73
N LYS A 123 -9.81 9.20 8.83
CA LYS A 123 -10.03 10.38 7.97
C LYS A 123 -11.16 10.15 6.97
N ILE A 124 -11.26 8.97 6.36
CA ILE A 124 -12.38 8.62 5.47
C ILE A 124 -13.71 8.74 6.21
N LYS A 125 -13.84 8.14 7.39
CA LYS A 125 -15.05 8.23 8.22
C LYS A 125 -15.41 9.66 8.63
N SER A 126 -14.40 10.49 8.91
CA SER A 126 -14.65 11.89 9.25
C SER A 126 -15.23 12.70 8.08
N GLN A 127 -14.85 12.37 6.84
CA GLN A 127 -15.37 13.01 5.64
C GLN A 127 -16.81 12.60 5.36
N GLU A 128 -17.16 11.32 5.57
CA GLU A 128 -18.52 10.81 5.42
C GLU A 128 -19.51 11.48 6.38
N ASN A 129 -19.08 11.80 7.61
CA ASN A 129 -19.93 12.46 8.61
C ASN A 129 -20.03 13.99 8.43
N SER A 130 -19.27 14.57 7.50
CA SER A 130 -19.29 16.03 7.22
C SER A 130 -20.15 16.39 6.01
N GLN A 131 -20.75 15.39 5.35
CA GLN A 131 -21.70 15.51 4.24
C GLN A 131 -23.14 15.38 4.75
#